data_AF-A0A6M1SJT6-F1
#
_entry.id   AF-A0A6M1SJT6-F1
#
_cell.length_a   1.000
_cell.length_b   1.000
_cell.length_c   1.000
_cell.angle_alpha   90.00
_cell.angle_beta   90.00
_cell.angle_gamma   90.00
#
_symmetry.space_group_name_H-M   'P 1'
#
loop_
_entity.id
_entity.type
_entity.pdbx_description
1 polymer ?
#
loop_
_entity_poly.entity_id
_entity_poly.type
_entity_poly.pdbx_seq_one_letter_code
_entity_poly.pdbx_strand_id
1 'polypeptide(L)' 'MSKPQTGSQAYQEDRGRQAVTPDDIPRLGWLDIGWRVLRAARRDRVTMYAACVAFYALLALFPTIAAVIS' A
#
# COMPACT_ATOMS: atom_id res chain seq x y z
N MET A 1 -1.01 -11.04 41.48
CA MET A 1 -0.30 -9.79 41.14
C MET A 1 -0.21 -9.70 39.61
N SER A 2 -1.30 -9.33 38.95
CA SER A 2 -1.41 -9.31 37.49
C SER A 2 -0.94 -7.94 36.99
N LYS A 3 0.16 -7.88 36.24
CA LYS A 3 0.72 -6.64 35.69
C LYS A 3 -0.32 -5.90 34.84
N PRO A 4 -0.43 -4.56 34.95
CA PRO A 4 -1.30 -3.78 34.07
C PRO A 4 -0.73 -3.81 32.65
N GLN A 5 -1.48 -4.37 31.71
CA GLN A 5 -1.09 -4.47 30.29
C GLN A 5 -1.56 -3.25 29.48
N THR A 6 -1.43 -2.04 30.04
CA THR A 6 -2.01 -0.81 29.47
C THR A 6 -1.21 -0.24 28.29
N GLY A 7 -0.02 -0.77 27.97
CA GLY A 7 0.87 -0.19 26.95
C GLY A 7 0.78 -0.76 25.53
N SER A 8 0.15 -1.92 25.32
CA SER A 8 0.22 -2.65 24.05
C SER A 8 -1.07 -2.64 23.21
N GLN A 9 -2.22 -2.30 23.81
CA GLN A 9 -3.49 -2.25 23.10
C GLN A 9 -3.68 -0.94 22.31
N ALA A 10 -3.36 0.21 22.90
CA ALA A 10 -3.45 1.51 22.22
C ALA A 10 -2.55 1.59 20.96
N TYR A 11 -1.38 0.94 21.00
CA TYR A 11 -0.48 0.88 19.83
C TYR A 11 -0.98 -0.06 18.71
N GLN A 12 -1.85 -1.02 19.04
CA GLN A 12 -2.44 -1.93 18.05
C GLN A 12 -3.71 -1.35 17.41
N GLU A 13 -4.48 -0.56 18.15
CA GLU A 13 -5.63 0.20 17.62
C GLU A 13 -5.18 1.24 16.60
N ASP A 14 -4.08 1.94 16.84
CA ASP A 14 -3.56 3.03 16.00
C ASP A 14 -2.96 2.57 14.65
N ARG A 15 -2.88 1.25 14.39
CA ARG A 15 -2.48 0.71 13.07
C ARG A 15 -3.66 0.29 12.19
N GLY A 16 -4.91 0.55 12.60
CA GLY A 16 -6.10 0.24 11.79
C GLY A 16 -6.35 -1.26 11.61
N ARG A 17 -5.83 -2.13 12.49
CA ARG A 17 -6.05 -3.58 12.40
C ARG A 17 -7.49 -4.03 12.66
N GLN A 18 -8.31 -3.16 13.25
CA GLN A 18 -9.75 -3.36 13.42
C GLN A 18 -10.58 -2.43 12.52
N ALA A 19 -9.97 -1.79 11.52
CA ALA A 19 -10.71 -0.93 10.58
C ALA A 19 -11.70 -1.79 9.79
N VAL A 20 -12.99 -1.61 10.08
CA VAL A 20 -14.11 -2.31 9.41
C VAL A 20 -14.34 -1.72 8.01
N THR A 21 -13.92 -0.47 7.81
CA THR A 21 -14.00 0.27 6.55
C THR A 21 -12.63 0.86 6.19
N PRO A 22 -12.25 0.89 4.90
CA PRO A 22 -10.94 1.38 4.45
C PRO A 22 -10.67 2.87 4.75
N ASP A 23 -11.72 3.64 5.07
CA ASP A 23 -11.63 5.05 5.46
C ASP A 23 -11.11 5.25 6.89
N ASP A 24 -11.26 4.24 7.76
CA ASP A 24 -10.78 4.25 9.15
C ASP A 24 -9.27 3.98 9.27
N ILE A 25 -8.59 3.79 8.13
CA ILE A 25 -7.16 3.50 8.10
C ILE A 25 -6.39 4.83 8.17
N PRO A 26 -5.64 5.10 9.24
CA PRO A 26 -4.85 6.32 9.34
C PRO A 26 -3.83 6.38 8.19
N ARG A 27 -3.42 7.59 7.78
CA ARG A 27 -2.49 7.82 6.65
C ARG A 27 -1.17 7.05 6.78
N LEU A 28 -0.71 6.81 8.01
CA LEU A 28 0.45 5.95 8.28
C LEU A 28 0.16 4.45 8.05
N GLY A 29 -1.07 3.99 8.30
CA GLY A 29 -1.51 2.62 8.01
C GLY A 29 -1.51 2.30 6.51
N TRP A 30 -1.84 3.27 5.67
CA TRP A 30 -1.74 3.13 4.21
C TRP A 30 -0.31 2.89 3.72
N LEU A 31 0.68 3.57 4.31
CA LEU A 31 2.09 3.31 4.02
C LEU A 31 2.51 1.90 4.44
N ASP A 32 2.05 1.42 5.60
CA ASP A 32 2.32 0.05 6.07
C ASP A 32 1.69 -1.00 5.14
N ILE A 33 0.45 -0.76 4.67
CA ILE A 33 -0.22 -1.62 3.68
C ILE A 33 0.56 -1.65 2.37
N GLY A 34 0.94 -0.49 1.83
CA GLY A 34 1.75 -0.39 0.62
C GLY A 34 3.07 -1.14 0.74
N TRP A 35 3.74 -1.05 1.89
CA TRP A 35 4.98 -1.76 2.17
C TRP A 35 4.78 -3.28 2.27
N ARG A 36 3.68 -3.74 2.86
CA ARG A 36 3.31 -5.18 2.91
C ARG A 36 3.03 -5.73 1.53
N VAL A 37 2.28 -5.01 0.71
CA VAL A 37 1.98 -5.39 -0.68
C VAL A 37 3.27 -5.46 -1.49
N LEU A 38 4.15 -4.47 -1.38
CA LEU A 38 5.45 -4.47 -2.07
C LEU A 38 6.31 -5.67 -1.65
N ARG A 39 6.30 -6.03 -0.36
CA ARG A 39 7.04 -7.18 0.15
C ARG A 39 6.47 -8.51 -0.35
N ALA A 40 5.15 -8.64 -0.42
CA ALA A 40 4.47 -9.80 -1.00
C ALA A 40 4.76 -9.90 -2.51
N ALA A 41 4.62 -8.81 -3.26
CA ALA A 41 4.91 -8.75 -4.69
C ALA A 41 6.33 -9.19 -5.05
N ARG A 42 7.34 -8.81 -4.24
CA ARG A 42 8.72 -9.29 -4.41
C ARG A 42 8.89 -10.78 -4.15
N ARG A 43 8.13 -11.34 -3.19
CA ARG A 43 8.17 -12.76 -2.84
C ARG A 43 7.49 -13.62 -3.91
N ASP A 44 6.42 -13.11 -4.51
CA ASP A 44 5.57 -13.85 -5.46
C ASP A 44 6.03 -13.75 -6.92
N ARG A 45 7.26 -13.27 -7.18
CA ARG A 45 7.87 -13.11 -8.52
C ARG A 45 7.04 -12.29 -9.53
N VAL A 46 5.98 -11.60 -9.10
CA VAL A 46 5.13 -10.76 -9.97
C VAL A 46 5.85 -9.50 -10.48
N THR A 47 7.05 -9.23 -9.98
CA THR A 47 7.93 -8.15 -10.43
C THR A 47 8.20 -8.17 -11.94
N MET A 48 8.24 -9.37 -12.56
CA MET A 48 8.44 -9.50 -14.01
C MET A 48 7.28 -8.90 -14.81
N TYR A 49 6.04 -9.20 -14.43
CA TYR A 49 4.86 -8.59 -15.04
C TYR A 49 4.77 -7.09 -14.75
N ALA A 50 5.14 -6.67 -13.54
CA ALA A 50 5.19 -5.26 -13.17
C ALA A 50 6.18 -4.47 -14.06
N ALA A 51 7.30 -5.06 -14.46
CA ALA A 51 8.25 -4.42 -15.37
C ALA A 51 7.64 -4.18 -16.77
N CYS A 52 6.88 -5.15 -17.30
CA CYS A 52 6.17 -4.99 -18.57
C CYS A 52 5.12 -3.87 -18.48
N VAL A 53 4.33 -3.84 -17.41
CA VAL A 53 3.30 -2.80 -17.19
C VAL A 53 3.94 -1.42 -17.04
N ALA A 54 5.03 -1.31 -16.28
CA ALA A 54 5.77 -0.05 -16.12
C ALA A 54 6.33 0.45 -17.45
N PHE A 55 6.91 -0.44 -18.26
CA PHE A 55 7.41 -0.09 -19.59
C PHE A 55 6.28 0.41 -20.51
N TYR A 56 5.14 -0.29 -20.55
CA TYR A 56 4.00 0.17 -21.33
C TYR A 56 3.41 1.49 -20.84
N ALA A 57 3.39 1.73 -19.52
CA ALA A 57 2.98 3.02 -18.98
C ALA A 57 3.92 4.17 -19.44
N LEU A 58 5.23 3.94 -19.48
CA LEU A 58 6.20 4.90 -20.01
C LEU A 58 5.99 5.15 -21.51
N LEU A 59 5.79 4.09 -22.30
CA LEU A 59 5.50 4.24 -23.73
C LEU A 59 4.19 4.99 -24.00
N ALA A 60 3.16 4.71 -23.19
CA ALA A 60 1.86 5.36 -23.29
C ALA A 60 1.89 6.82 -22.84
N LEU A 61 2.96 7.28 -22.17
CA LEU A 61 3.04 8.63 -21.62
C LEU A 61 2.92 9.71 -22.72
N PHE A 62 3.68 9.57 -23.80
CA PHE A 62 3.64 10.52 -24.93
C PHE A 62 2.27 10.63 -25.60
N PRO A 63 1.63 9.53 -26.06
CA PRO A 63 0.31 9.61 -26.65
C PRO A 63 -0.77 10.05 -25.64
N THR A 64 -0.62 9.72 -24.36
CA THR A 64 -1.54 10.21 -23.31
C THR A 64 -1.46 11.73 -23.19
N ILE A 65 -0.26 12.29 -23.13
CA ILE A 65 -0.08 13.75 -23.10
C ILE A 65 -0.64 14.38 -24.38
N ALA A 66 -0.36 13.80 -25.55
CA ALA A 66 -0.87 14.28 -26.83
C ALA A 66 -2.42 14.29 -26.88
N ALA A 67 -3.07 13.27 -26.33
CA ALA A 67 -4.53 13.19 -26.25
C ALA A 67 -5.15 14.20 -25.27
N VAL A 68 -4.41 14.64 -24.24
CA VAL A 68 -4.89 15.66 -23.29
C VAL A 68 -4.83 17.06 -23.87
N ILE A 69 -3.90 17.34 -24.78
CA ILE A 69 -3.71 18.67 -25.38
C ILE A 69 -4.43 18.84 -26.73
N SER A 70 -4.83 17.73 -27.37
CA SER A 70 -5.56 17.74 -28.65
C SER A 70 -7.06 17.76 -28.42
#